data_AF-A0A2G5D367-F1
#
_entry.id   AF-A0A2G5D367-F1
#
_cell.length_a   1.000
_cell.length_b   1.000
_cell.length_c   1.000
_cell.angle_alpha   90.00
_cell.angle_beta   90.00
_cell.angle_gamma   90.00
#
_symmetry.space_group_name_H-M   'P 1'
#
loop_
_entity.id
_entity.type
_entity.pdbx_description
1 polymer ?
#
loop_
_entity_poly.entity_id
_entity_poly.type
_entity_poly.pdbx_seq_one_letter_code
_entity_poly.pdbx_strand_id
1 'polypeptide(L)'
;MKRGGQIIYSGPIGQHSSKLIEYFQGISGVPKIRDNYNPATWMLEITAPSVEDQLCVNFAQHYRDSLLHENNKKLVKQLSIPAPSSRDLHFPTRFPQNGWEQYKACLWKQNLSYWRSPRYNLVRVLFMTFASVLVGALYWQKGKKINNEQDLLNILGSIYVLIQFLGANSCTSVLPFIARERIVLYRETFSGMYSFWAYSFSQVLIIIELNSL
;
A
#
# COMPACT_ATOMS: atom_id res chain seq x y z
N MET A 1 19.80 9.76 11.78
CA MET A 1 19.01 9.25 12.91
C MET A 1 19.58 7.89 13.28
N LYS A 2 19.87 7.63 14.55
CA LYS A 2 20.46 6.36 15.01
C LYS A 2 19.38 5.27 15.10
N ARG A 3 19.80 4.00 15.06
CA ARG A 3 18.94 2.86 15.44
C ARG A 3 18.25 3.15 16.79
N GLY A 4 16.95 2.85 16.88
CA GLY A 4 16.12 3.24 18.03
C GLY A 4 15.43 4.61 17.89
N GLY A 5 15.58 5.27 16.73
CA GLY A 5 14.83 6.47 16.40
C GLY A 5 15.35 7.77 17.04
N GLN A 6 16.59 7.75 17.52
CA GLN A 6 17.19 8.92 18.16
C GLN A 6 17.83 9.86 17.15
N ILE A 7 17.61 11.16 17.31
CA ILE A 7 18.19 12.20 16.46
C ILE A 7 19.64 12.43 16.88
N ILE A 8 20.54 12.45 15.90
CA ILE A 8 21.99 12.69 16.06
C ILE A 8 22.43 14.01 15.44
N TYR A 9 21.60 14.56 14.55
CA TYR A 9 21.79 15.85 13.92
C TYR A 9 20.45 16.29 13.32
N SER A 10 20.09 17.55 13.53
CA SER A 10 18.97 18.20 12.88
C SER A 10 19.33 19.68 12.72
N GLY A 11 19.76 20.06 11.53
CA GLY A 11 20.25 21.40 11.26
C GLY A 11 20.40 21.63 9.76
N PRO A 12 20.74 22.86 9.35
CA PRO A 12 20.98 23.18 7.95
C PRO A 12 22.21 22.43 7.44
N ILE A 13 22.09 21.78 6.28
CA ILE A 13 23.21 21.05 5.66
C ILE A 13 24.34 22.02 5.25
N GLY A 14 23.97 23.25 4.83
CA GLY A 14 24.91 24.25 4.34
C GLY A 14 25.38 23.99 2.91
N GLN A 15 26.02 24.99 2.29
CA GLN A 15 26.58 24.84 0.94
C GLN A 15 27.68 23.78 0.97
N HIS A 16 27.64 22.84 0.02
CA HIS A 16 28.54 21.68 -0.04
C HIS A 16 28.59 20.86 1.27
N SER A 17 27.48 20.79 2.03
CA SER A 17 27.40 20.09 3.32
C SER A 17 28.32 20.62 4.42
N SER A 18 28.86 21.84 4.26
CA SER A 18 29.82 22.45 5.18
C SER A 18 29.38 22.46 6.64
N LYS A 19 28.11 22.80 6.91
CA LYS A 19 27.59 22.90 8.28
C LYS A 19 27.38 21.55 8.94
N LEU A 20 27.01 20.54 8.16
CA LEU A 20 26.94 19.15 8.63
C LEU A 20 28.34 18.61 8.93
N ILE A 21 29.30 18.87 8.03
CA ILE A 21 30.70 18.43 8.19
C ILE A 21 31.32 19.10 9.41
N GLU A 22 31.18 20.42 9.56
CA GLU A 22 31.67 21.21 10.69
C GLU A 22 31.13 20.67 12.02
N TYR A 23 29.83 20.35 12.09
CA TYR A 23 29.22 19.79 13.29
C TYR A 23 29.86 18.48 13.73
N PHE A 24 29.98 17.51 12.82
CA PHE A 24 30.51 16.19 13.16
C PHE A 24 32.04 16.21 13.37
N GLN A 25 32.77 17.02 12.60
CA GLN A 25 34.22 17.20 12.82
C GLN A 25 34.54 17.94 14.12
N GLY A 26 33.59 18.68 14.69
CA GLY A 26 33.72 19.27 16.02
C GLY A 26 33.69 18.24 17.16
N ILE A 27 33.29 17.00 16.89
CA ILE A 27 33.26 15.91 17.88
C ILE A 27 34.63 15.26 17.93
N SER A 28 35.20 15.15 19.13
CA SER A 28 36.52 14.57 19.33
C SER A 28 36.59 13.13 18.77
N GLY A 29 37.64 12.85 17.99
CA GLY A 29 37.90 11.54 17.41
C GLY A 29 37.19 11.24 16.08
N VAL A 30 36.26 12.09 15.63
CA VAL A 30 35.65 11.92 14.29
C VAL A 30 36.69 12.22 13.19
N PRO A 31 36.91 11.31 12.23
CA PRO A 31 37.87 11.53 11.16
C PRO A 31 37.38 12.62 10.20
N LYS A 32 38.29 13.48 9.73
CA LYS A 32 37.97 14.47 8.70
C LYS A 32 37.51 13.79 7.41
N ILE A 33 36.60 14.45 6.72
CA ILE A 33 36.14 13.99 5.40
C ILE A 33 37.29 14.15 4.40
N ARG A 34 37.43 13.18 3.50
CA ARG A 34 38.43 13.23 2.43
C ARG A 34 37.97 14.16 1.30
N ASP A 35 38.92 14.75 0.60
CA ASP A 35 38.61 15.56 -0.58
C ASP A 35 37.87 14.71 -1.62
N ASN A 36 36.88 15.33 -2.27
CA ASN A 36 36.02 14.70 -3.27
C ASN A 36 35.23 13.46 -2.77
N TYR A 37 35.03 13.34 -1.45
CA TYR A 37 34.21 12.26 -0.86
C TYR A 37 32.77 12.72 -0.63
N ASN A 38 31.81 11.79 -0.80
CA ASN A 38 30.39 12.10 -0.61
C ASN A 38 30.07 12.34 0.89
N PRO A 39 29.63 13.54 1.29
CA PRO A 39 29.34 13.86 2.69
C PRO A 39 28.25 13.00 3.32
N ALA A 40 27.26 12.55 2.53
CA ALA A 40 26.21 11.68 3.03
C ALA A 40 26.76 10.29 3.40
N THR A 41 27.63 9.75 2.56
CA THR A 41 28.31 8.46 2.83
C THR A 41 29.22 8.59 4.04
N TRP A 42 30.05 9.62 4.10
CA TRP A 42 30.93 9.87 5.25
C TRP A 42 30.15 10.00 6.55
N MET A 43 29.03 10.74 6.56
CA MET A 43 28.19 10.89 7.75
C MET A 43 27.64 9.54 8.25
N LEU A 44 27.23 8.64 7.35
CA LEU A 44 26.76 7.31 7.72
C LEU A 44 27.88 6.41 8.28
N GLU A 45 29.10 6.54 7.76
CA GLU A 45 30.26 5.78 8.23
C GLU A 45 30.69 6.21 9.64
N ILE A 46 30.82 7.52 9.88
CA ILE A 46 31.27 8.04 11.18
C ILE A 46 30.21 7.88 12.27
N THR A 47 28.93 7.74 11.91
CA THR A 47 27.82 7.53 12.85
C THR A 47 27.40 6.06 12.97
N ALA A 48 28.19 5.14 12.39
CA ALA A 48 27.97 3.71 12.53
C ALA A 48 28.16 3.27 13.99
N PRO A 49 27.41 2.27 14.48
CA PRO A 49 27.52 1.79 15.86
C PRO A 49 28.95 1.38 16.25
N SER A 50 29.69 0.77 15.33
CA SER A 50 31.08 0.38 15.57
C SER A 50 32.01 1.56 15.81
N VAL A 51 31.79 2.69 15.13
CA VAL A 51 32.58 3.92 15.31
C VAL A 51 32.18 4.60 16.61
N GLU A 52 30.89 4.60 16.93
CA GLU A 52 30.37 5.14 18.19
C GLU A 52 30.96 4.42 19.41
N ASP A 53 31.07 3.09 19.35
CA ASP A 53 31.72 2.27 20.38
C ASP A 53 33.24 2.53 20.46
N GLN A 54 33.92 2.65 19.32
CA GLN A 54 35.36 2.96 19.26
C GLN A 54 35.69 4.34 19.83
N LEU A 55 34.83 5.32 19.58
CA LEU A 55 34.99 6.69 20.06
C LEU A 55 34.49 6.87 21.51
N CYS A 56 33.80 5.88 22.08
CA CYS A 56 33.13 5.99 23.37
C CYS A 56 32.21 7.22 23.47
N VAL A 57 31.61 7.64 22.36
CA VAL A 57 30.71 8.80 22.26
C VAL A 57 29.29 8.29 22.09
N ASN A 58 28.28 9.01 22.59
CA ASN A 58 26.89 8.77 22.19
C ASN A 58 26.41 9.97 21.36
N PHE A 59 26.30 9.80 20.04
CA PHE A 59 25.97 10.92 19.15
C PHE A 59 24.58 11.51 19.43
N ALA A 60 23.63 10.69 19.89
CA ALA A 60 22.30 11.16 20.25
C ALA A 60 22.29 11.96 21.56
N GLN A 61 23.16 11.61 22.51
CA GLN A 61 23.35 12.41 23.72
C GLN A 61 24.07 13.71 23.37
N HIS A 62 25.15 13.64 22.59
CA HIS A 62 25.88 14.82 22.11
C HIS A 62 24.96 15.82 21.39
N TYR A 63 24.06 15.34 20.52
CA TYR A 63 23.06 16.20 19.90
C TYR A 63 22.11 16.83 20.93
N ARG A 64 21.59 16.05 21.89
CA ARG A 64 20.70 16.57 22.95
C ARG A 64 21.34 17.64 23.83
N ASP A 65 22.65 17.54 24.06
CA ASP A 65 23.40 18.50 24.87
C ASP A 65 23.94 19.68 24.04
N SER A 66 23.82 19.61 22.71
CA SER A 66 24.31 20.66 21.82
C SER A 66 23.42 21.90 21.77
N LEU A 67 24.05 23.06 21.55
CA LEU A 67 23.36 24.32 21.29
C LEU A 67 22.38 24.23 20.11
N LEU A 68 22.66 23.37 19.11
CA LEU A 68 21.79 23.13 17.97
C LEU A 68 20.42 22.59 18.40
N HIS A 69 20.39 21.64 19.34
CA HIS A 69 19.14 21.09 19.87
C HIS A 69 18.38 22.11 20.72
N GLU A 70 19.09 22.91 21.53
CA GLU A 70 18.47 23.99 22.30
C GLU A 70 17.82 25.03 21.39
N ASN A 71 18.52 25.46 20.33
CA ASN A 71 18.02 26.40 19.34
C ASN A 71 16.81 25.82 18.59
N ASN A 72 16.86 24.55 18.19
CA ASN A 72 15.72 23.88 17.56
C ASN A 72 14.51 23.83 18.49
N LYS A 73 14.69 23.54 19.79
CA LYS A 73 13.60 23.59 20.78
C LYS A 73 13.01 24.99 20.93
N LYS A 74 13.85 26.03 20.97
CA LYS A 74 13.41 27.43 21.01
C LYS A 74 12.62 27.80 19.76
N LEU A 75 13.11 27.41 18.58
CA LEU A 75 12.45 27.66 17.30
C LEU A 75 11.10 26.95 17.21
N VAL A 76 11.03 25.68 17.61
CA VAL A 76 9.76 24.93 17.67
C VAL A 76 8.77 25.62 18.62
N LYS A 77 9.23 26.07 19.81
CA LYS A 77 8.37 26.80 20.75
C LYS A 77 7.86 28.11 20.16
N GLN A 78 8.70 28.86 19.44
CA GLN A 78 8.30 30.09 18.76
C GLN A 78 7.28 29.82 17.65
N LEU A 79 7.53 28.83 16.80
CA LEU A 79 6.64 28.47 15.68
C LEU A 79 5.36 27.77 16.13
N SER A 80 5.33 27.19 17.34
CA SER A 80 4.11 26.61 17.91
C SER A 80 3.08 27.66 18.34
N ILE A 81 3.49 28.92 18.46
CA ILE A 81 2.59 30.04 18.77
C ILE A 81 2.12 30.64 17.44
N PRO A 82 0.82 30.52 17.09
CA PRO A 82 0.29 31.08 15.85
C PRO A 82 0.43 32.61 15.86
N ALA A 83 0.66 33.19 14.68
CA ALA A 83 0.72 34.64 14.55
C ALA A 83 -0.65 35.27 14.90
N PRO A 84 -0.70 36.43 15.56
CA PRO A 84 -1.96 37.11 15.81
C PRO A 84 -2.61 37.42 14.46
N SER A 85 -3.79 36.85 14.21
CA SER A 85 -4.56 36.81 12.94
C SER A 85 -4.36 35.61 12.00
N SER A 86 -3.46 34.67 12.29
CA SER A 86 -3.41 33.41 11.52
C SER A 86 -4.59 32.52 11.87
N ARG A 87 -5.17 31.87 10.85
CA ARG A 87 -6.18 30.82 11.03
C ARG A 87 -5.52 29.46 10.85
N ASP A 88 -5.99 28.48 11.61
CA ASP A 88 -5.56 27.11 11.43
C ASP A 88 -5.88 26.63 10.02
N LEU A 89 -4.98 25.80 9.47
CA LEU A 89 -5.18 25.19 8.16
C LEU A 89 -6.37 24.22 8.25
N HIS A 90 -7.52 24.65 7.74
CA HIS A 90 -8.75 23.86 7.76
C HIS A 90 -9.07 23.33 6.36
N PHE A 91 -9.06 22.00 6.21
CA PHE A 91 -9.53 21.34 5.01
C PHE A 91 -11.03 21.01 5.18
N PRO A 92 -11.93 21.55 4.33
CA PRO A 92 -13.37 21.34 4.47
C PRO A 92 -13.79 19.90 4.23
N THR A 93 -12.99 19.15 3.49
CA THR A 93 -13.25 17.75 3.14
C THR A 93 -12.01 16.90 3.40
N ARG A 94 -12.24 15.65 3.83
CA ARG A 94 -11.17 14.66 3.99
C ARG A 94 -10.50 14.28 2.66
N PHE A 95 -11.26 14.35 1.56
CA PHE A 95 -10.80 13.98 0.22
C PHE A 95 -10.85 15.18 -0.71
N PRO A 96 -9.96 15.27 -1.72
CA PRO A 96 -9.95 16.37 -2.69
C PRO A 96 -11.17 16.40 -3.62
N GLN A 97 -11.81 15.25 -3.84
CA GLN A 97 -12.87 15.06 -4.83
C GLN A 97 -14.13 14.45 -4.21
N ASN A 98 -15.26 14.65 -4.88
CA ASN A 98 -16.57 14.14 -4.47
C ASN A 98 -16.62 12.61 -4.49
N GLY A 99 -17.49 11.99 -3.69
CA GLY A 99 -17.59 10.52 -3.63
C GLY A 99 -17.89 9.85 -4.98
N TRP A 100 -18.66 10.50 -5.85
CA TRP A 100 -18.96 10.01 -7.19
C TRP A 100 -17.75 9.99 -8.12
N GLU A 101 -16.91 11.03 -8.09
CA GLU A 101 -15.68 11.08 -8.88
C GLU A 101 -14.68 10.02 -8.39
N GLN A 102 -14.58 9.85 -7.08
CA GLN A 102 -13.77 8.77 -6.49
C GLN A 102 -14.23 7.39 -6.98
N TYR A 103 -15.55 7.15 -7.00
CA TYR A 103 -16.13 5.90 -7.48
C TYR A 103 -15.86 5.67 -8.97
N LYS A 104 -16.09 6.66 -9.83
CA LYS A 104 -15.79 6.57 -11.27
C LYS A 104 -14.32 6.29 -11.53
N ALA A 105 -13.42 6.97 -10.81
CA ALA A 105 -11.99 6.77 -10.92
C ALA A 105 -11.57 5.36 -10.47
N CYS A 106 -12.12 4.87 -9.35
CA CYS A 106 -11.89 3.51 -8.88
C CYS A 106 -12.40 2.46 -9.86
N LEU A 107 -13.60 2.68 -10.42
CA LEU A 107 -14.21 1.80 -11.41
C LEU A 107 -13.37 1.73 -12.68
N TRP A 108 -12.95 2.89 -13.22
CA TRP A 108 -12.07 2.94 -14.37
C TRP A 108 -10.74 2.23 -14.12
N LYS A 109 -10.10 2.50 -12.98
CA LYS A 109 -8.84 1.87 -12.58
C LYS A 109 -8.95 0.35 -12.52
N GLN A 110 -9.99 -0.16 -11.83
CA GLN A 110 -10.20 -1.59 -11.67
C GLN A 110 -10.56 -2.24 -13.01
N ASN A 111 -11.47 -1.65 -13.80
CA ASN A 111 -11.81 -2.15 -15.12
C ASN A 111 -10.55 -2.32 -15.98
N LEU A 112 -9.70 -1.30 -16.01
CA LEU A 112 -8.44 -1.35 -16.74
C LEU A 112 -7.48 -2.43 -16.22
N SER A 113 -7.39 -2.61 -14.90
CA SER A 113 -6.54 -3.65 -14.27
C SER A 113 -7.00 -5.07 -14.63
N TYR A 114 -8.31 -5.31 -14.61
CA TYR A 114 -8.90 -6.60 -14.99
C TYR A 114 -8.77 -6.87 -16.50
N TRP A 115 -9.05 -5.88 -17.36
CA TRP A 115 -8.87 -6.03 -18.82
C TRP A 115 -7.42 -6.25 -19.22
N ARG A 116 -6.47 -5.58 -18.56
CA ARG A 116 -5.02 -5.77 -18.80
C ARG A 116 -4.46 -7.06 -18.19
N SER A 117 -5.31 -7.90 -17.59
CA SER A 117 -4.95 -9.20 -17.04
C SER A 117 -5.49 -10.35 -17.89
N PRO A 118 -5.06 -10.50 -19.17
CA PRO A 118 -5.63 -11.49 -20.10
C PRO A 118 -5.43 -12.93 -19.62
N ARG A 119 -4.34 -13.22 -18.91
CA ARG A 119 -4.08 -14.55 -18.33
C ARG A 119 -5.17 -14.97 -17.33
N TYR A 120 -5.64 -14.02 -16.52
CA TYR A 120 -6.70 -14.27 -15.54
C TYR A 120 -8.04 -14.53 -16.24
N ASN A 121 -8.41 -13.67 -17.19
CA ASN A 121 -9.68 -13.79 -17.94
C ASN A 121 -9.70 -15.06 -18.80
N LEU A 122 -8.58 -15.40 -19.45
CA LEU A 122 -8.48 -16.60 -20.30
C LEU A 122 -8.66 -17.89 -19.51
N VAL A 123 -7.95 -18.06 -18.39
CA VAL A 123 -8.07 -19.26 -17.55
C VAL A 123 -9.50 -19.42 -17.06
N ARG A 124 -10.17 -18.32 -16.70
CA ARG A 124 -11.56 -18.33 -16.26
C ARG A 124 -12.51 -18.77 -17.37
N VAL A 125 -12.43 -18.17 -18.55
CA VAL A 125 -13.27 -18.52 -19.70
C VAL A 125 -13.07 -19.98 -20.09
N LEU A 126 -11.81 -20.42 -20.23
CA LEU A 126 -11.52 -21.82 -20.58
C LEU A 126 -12.07 -22.82 -19.57
N PHE A 127 -11.88 -22.56 -18.27
CA PHE A 127 -12.40 -23.43 -17.21
C PHE A 127 -13.93 -23.46 -17.20
N MET A 128 -14.58 -22.30 -17.35
CA MET A 128 -16.04 -22.20 -17.38
C MET A 128 -16.64 -22.91 -18.60
N THR A 129 -16.04 -22.74 -19.78
CA THR A 129 -16.44 -23.45 -21.00
C THR A 129 -16.26 -24.96 -20.85
N PHE A 130 -15.11 -25.40 -20.34
CA PHE A 130 -14.85 -26.83 -20.14
C PHE A 130 -15.82 -27.45 -19.13
N ALA A 131 -16.05 -26.78 -17.98
CA ALA A 131 -17.01 -27.23 -16.97
C ALA A 131 -18.44 -27.29 -17.54
N SER A 132 -18.86 -26.28 -18.30
CA SER A 132 -20.16 -26.23 -18.96
C SER A 132 -20.36 -27.40 -19.94
N VAL A 133 -19.37 -27.67 -20.80
CA VAL A 133 -19.41 -28.79 -21.76
C VAL A 133 -19.47 -30.14 -21.04
N LEU A 134 -18.66 -30.32 -20.00
CA LEU A 134 -18.61 -31.57 -19.23
C LEU A 134 -19.94 -31.85 -18.53
N VAL A 135 -20.52 -30.84 -17.88
CA VAL A 135 -21.83 -30.95 -17.22
C VAL A 135 -22.94 -31.18 -18.26
N GLY A 136 -22.91 -30.47 -19.38
CA GLY A 136 -23.85 -30.66 -20.48
C GLY A 136 -23.80 -32.07 -21.07
N ALA A 137 -22.60 -32.65 -21.20
CA ALA A 137 -22.42 -34.03 -21.65
C ALA A 137 -22.92 -35.06 -20.63
N LEU A 138 -22.63 -34.86 -19.33
CA LEU A 138 -23.07 -35.78 -18.27
C LEU A 138 -24.59 -35.87 -18.12
N TYR A 139 -25.29 -34.74 -18.29
CA TYR A 139 -26.76 -34.67 -18.17
C TYR A 139 -27.48 -34.64 -19.51
N TRP A 140 -26.78 -35.02 -20.59
CA TRP A 140 -27.33 -35.03 -21.94
C TRP A 140 -28.63 -35.85 -21.99
N GLN A 141 -29.71 -35.20 -22.44
CA GLN A 141 -31.06 -35.79 -22.59
C GLN A 141 -31.73 -36.33 -21.32
N LYS A 142 -31.13 -36.21 -20.12
CA LYS A 142 -31.75 -36.66 -18.86
C LYS A 142 -33.02 -35.88 -18.47
N GLY A 143 -33.18 -34.64 -18.93
CA GLY A 143 -34.39 -33.84 -18.70
C GLY A 143 -35.61 -34.26 -19.54
N LYS A 144 -35.45 -35.11 -20.56
CA LYS A 144 -36.56 -35.48 -21.49
C LYS A 144 -37.35 -36.72 -21.05
N LYS A 145 -36.85 -37.50 -20.10
CA LYS A 145 -37.49 -38.74 -19.62
C LYS A 145 -37.37 -38.80 -18.09
N ILE A 146 -38.32 -38.20 -17.38
CA ILE A 146 -38.43 -38.29 -15.92
C ILE A 146 -39.51 -39.34 -15.65
N ASN A 147 -39.08 -40.58 -15.41
CA ASN A 147 -40.00 -41.71 -15.23
C ASN A 147 -40.13 -42.13 -13.76
N ASN A 148 -39.24 -41.68 -12.87
CA ASN A 148 -39.16 -42.11 -11.48
C ASN A 148 -38.78 -40.94 -10.54
N GLU A 149 -39.19 -41.02 -9.27
CA GLU A 149 -38.85 -40.02 -8.24
C GLU A 149 -37.33 -39.88 -8.05
N GLN A 150 -36.60 -40.99 -8.20
CA GLN A 150 -35.14 -41.01 -8.16
C GLN A 150 -34.50 -40.14 -9.27
N ASP A 151 -35.11 -40.08 -10.46
CA ASP A 151 -34.58 -39.26 -11.56
C ASP A 151 -34.75 -37.77 -11.26
N LEU A 152 -35.86 -37.39 -10.63
CA LEU A 152 -36.10 -36.02 -10.16
C LEU A 152 -35.09 -35.61 -9.08
N LEU A 153 -34.85 -36.47 -8.08
CA LEU A 153 -33.85 -36.23 -7.03
C LEU A 153 -32.43 -36.12 -7.60
N ASN A 154 -32.09 -36.94 -8.60
CA ASN A 154 -30.79 -36.88 -9.29
C ASN A 154 -30.61 -35.55 -10.02
N ILE A 155 -31.65 -35.02 -10.68
CA ILE A 155 -31.61 -33.72 -11.36
C ILE A 155 -31.46 -32.59 -10.33
N LEU A 156 -32.27 -32.57 -9.28
CA LEU A 156 -32.19 -31.53 -8.24
C LEU A 156 -30.82 -31.54 -7.53
N GLY A 157 -30.32 -32.73 -7.18
CA GLY A 157 -28.99 -32.90 -6.61
C GLY A 157 -27.87 -32.42 -7.54
N SER A 158 -28.01 -32.67 -8.85
CA SER A 158 -27.03 -32.18 -9.84
C SER A 158 -27.00 -30.66 -9.97
N ILE A 159 -28.17 -30.01 -9.98
CA ILE A 159 -28.26 -28.55 -10.04
C ILE A 159 -27.64 -27.95 -8.77
N TYR A 160 -27.93 -28.55 -7.60
CA TYR A 160 -27.34 -28.12 -6.34
C TYR A 160 -25.81 -28.21 -6.35
N VAL A 161 -25.25 -29.36 -6.74
CA VAL A 161 -23.79 -29.56 -6.82
C VAL A 161 -23.16 -28.61 -7.84
N LEU A 162 -23.82 -28.37 -8.97
CA LEU A 162 -23.34 -27.44 -10.00
C LEU A 162 -23.26 -26.00 -9.48
N ILE A 163 -24.32 -25.50 -8.84
CA ILE A 163 -24.35 -24.16 -8.26
C ILE A 163 -23.25 -24.01 -7.20
N GLN A 164 -23.11 -24.99 -6.31
CA GLN A 164 -22.10 -24.97 -5.26
C GLN A 164 -20.68 -24.95 -5.85
N PHE A 165 -20.42 -25.78 -6.87
CA PHE A 165 -19.12 -25.86 -7.52
C PHE A 165 -18.76 -24.57 -8.26
N LEU A 166 -19.69 -24.01 -9.03
CA LEU A 166 -19.47 -22.75 -9.75
C LEU A 166 -19.24 -21.57 -8.79
N GLY A 167 -20.01 -21.51 -7.70
CA GLY A 167 -19.85 -20.49 -6.66
C GLY A 167 -18.48 -20.57 -5.99
N ALA A 168 -18.05 -21.76 -5.57
CA ALA A 168 -16.75 -21.97 -4.92
C ALA A 168 -15.59 -21.57 -5.84
N ASN A 169 -15.60 -22.01 -7.10
CA ASN A 169 -14.54 -21.69 -8.07
C ASN A 169 -14.46 -20.18 -8.36
N SER A 170 -15.61 -19.52 -8.48
CA SER A 170 -15.69 -18.07 -8.73
C SER A 170 -15.10 -17.26 -7.56
N CYS A 171 -15.34 -17.68 -6.32
CA CYS A 171 -14.75 -17.05 -5.13
C CYS A 171 -13.23 -17.27 -5.09
N THR A 172 -12.76 -18.50 -5.29
CA THR A 172 -11.33 -18.83 -5.22
C THR A 172 -10.52 -18.14 -6.31
N SER A 173 -11.07 -17.96 -7.51
CA SER A 173 -10.35 -17.31 -8.61
C SER A 173 -10.03 -15.83 -8.32
N VAL A 174 -10.90 -15.13 -7.61
CA VAL A 174 -10.77 -13.69 -7.34
C VAL A 174 -9.77 -13.39 -6.21
N LEU A 175 -9.59 -14.32 -5.26
CA LEU A 175 -8.70 -14.16 -4.10
C LEU A 175 -7.27 -13.66 -4.43
N PRO A 176 -6.50 -14.28 -5.34
CA PRO A 176 -5.14 -13.84 -5.65
C PRO A 176 -5.10 -12.44 -6.26
N PHE A 177 -6.13 -12.03 -7.00
CA PHE A 177 -6.24 -10.70 -7.58
C PHE A 177 -6.47 -9.65 -6.49
N ILE A 178 -7.45 -9.89 -5.59
CA ILE A 178 -7.72 -9.01 -4.44
C ILE A 178 -6.51 -8.91 -3.52
N ALA A 179 -5.79 -10.02 -3.27
CA ALA A 179 -4.61 -10.02 -2.41
C ALA A 179 -3.51 -9.08 -2.92
N ARG A 180 -3.32 -9.02 -4.25
CA ARG A 180 -2.35 -8.11 -4.89
C ARG A 180 -2.81 -6.65 -4.79
N GLU A 181 -4.06 -6.38 -5.12
CA GLU A 181 -4.63 -5.02 -5.09
C GLU A 181 -4.73 -4.45 -3.67
N ARG A 182 -4.86 -5.30 -2.64
CA ARG A 182 -4.97 -4.87 -1.23
C ARG A 182 -3.80 -4.00 -0.77
N ILE A 183 -2.57 -4.30 -1.20
CA ILE A 183 -1.38 -3.51 -0.83
C ILE A 183 -1.48 -2.10 -1.44
N VAL A 184 -1.93 -2.02 -2.69
CA VAL A 184 -2.14 -0.76 -3.42
C VAL A 184 -3.26 0.04 -2.77
N LEU A 185 -4.39 -0.60 -2.47
CA LEU A 185 -5.52 0.00 -1.76
C LEU A 185 -5.10 0.65 -0.46
N TYR A 186 -4.33 -0.05 0.37
CA TYR A 186 -3.88 0.52 1.63
C TYR A 186 -2.99 1.74 1.42
N ARG A 187 -1.99 1.64 0.54
CA ARG A 187 -1.12 2.77 0.21
C ARG A 187 -1.92 4.00 -0.22
N GLU A 188 -2.88 3.83 -1.13
CA GLU A 188 -3.68 4.92 -1.70
C GLU A 188 -4.68 5.52 -0.69
N THR A 189 -5.26 4.67 0.16
CA THR A 189 -6.18 5.09 1.23
C THR A 189 -5.43 5.85 2.33
N PHE A 190 -4.23 5.40 2.72
CA PHE A 190 -3.40 6.09 3.71
C PHE A 190 -2.87 7.45 3.21
N SER A 191 -2.64 7.58 1.90
CA SER A 191 -2.34 8.89 1.29
C SER A 191 -3.57 9.80 1.12
N GLY A 192 -4.78 9.35 1.46
CA GLY A 192 -5.99 10.16 1.37
C GLY A 192 -6.50 10.38 -0.06
N MET A 193 -6.20 9.49 -1.01
CA MET A 193 -6.61 9.65 -2.42
C MET A 193 -8.11 9.44 -2.64
N TYR A 194 -8.69 8.42 -2.00
CA TYR A 194 -10.11 8.09 -2.10
C TYR A 194 -10.59 7.31 -0.86
N SER A 195 -11.91 7.21 -0.70
CA SER A 195 -12.55 6.45 0.39
C SER A 195 -12.60 4.94 0.12
N PHE A 196 -12.54 4.15 1.19
CA PHE A 196 -12.67 2.68 1.10
C PHE A 196 -13.99 2.22 0.44
N TRP A 197 -15.07 2.99 0.65
CA TRP A 197 -16.37 2.73 0.04
C TRP A 197 -16.34 2.84 -1.48
N ALA A 198 -15.71 3.89 -2.02
CA ALA A 198 -15.58 4.08 -3.46
C ALA A 198 -14.91 2.87 -4.12
N TYR A 199 -13.79 2.38 -3.56
CA TYR A 199 -13.12 1.18 -4.04
C TYR A 199 -13.99 -0.07 -3.93
N SER A 200 -14.66 -0.27 -2.79
CA SER A 200 -15.42 -1.49 -2.53
C SER A 200 -16.61 -1.64 -3.48
N PHE A 201 -17.36 -0.55 -3.71
CA PHE A 201 -18.47 -0.58 -4.66
C PHE A 201 -17.99 -0.81 -6.10
N SER A 202 -16.89 -0.16 -6.50
CA SER A 202 -16.31 -0.41 -7.83
C SER A 202 -15.91 -1.89 -7.99
N GLN A 203 -15.34 -2.48 -6.94
CA GLN A 203 -14.82 -3.85 -6.98
C GLN A 203 -15.95 -4.86 -7.15
N VAL A 204 -17.08 -4.64 -6.47
CA VAL A 204 -18.29 -5.46 -6.62
C VAL A 204 -18.82 -5.38 -8.05
N LEU A 205 -18.92 -4.17 -8.61
CA LEU A 205 -19.47 -3.99 -9.96
C LEU A 205 -18.61 -4.69 -11.03
N ILE A 206 -17.27 -4.54 -10.97
CA ILE A 206 -16.37 -5.23 -11.90
C ILE A 206 -16.47 -6.75 -11.79
N ILE A 207 -16.60 -7.29 -10.58
CA ILE A 207 -16.76 -8.74 -10.41
C ILE A 207 -18.07 -9.22 -11.05
N ILE A 208 -19.16 -8.46 -10.91
CA ILE A 208 -20.45 -8.81 -11.52
C ILE A 208 -20.34 -8.77 -13.05
N GLU A 209 -19.83 -7.68 -13.63
CA GLU A 209 -19.67 -7.56 -15.08
C GLU A 209 -18.83 -8.70 -15.66
N LEU A 210 -17.71 -9.03 -15.01
CA LEU A 210 -16.81 -10.08 -15.48
C LEU A 210 -17.42 -11.50 -15.34
N ASN A 211 -18.36 -11.70 -14.42
CA ASN A 211 -19.14 -12.95 -14.28
C ASN A 211 -20.29 -13.05 -15.28
N SER A 212 -20.74 -11.94 -15.87
CA SER A 212 -21.81 -11.92 -16.86
C SER A 212 -21.34 -12.16 -18.31
N LEU A 213 -20.02 -12.08 -18.54
CA LEU A 213 -19.34 -12.37 -19.80
C LEU A 213 -18.93 -13.85 -19.88
#